data_AF-A0A970M6B6-F1
#
_entry.id   AF-A0A970M6B6-F1
#
_cell.length_a   1.000
_cell.length_b   1.000
_cell.length_c   1.000
_cell.angle_alpha   90.00
_cell.angle_beta   90.00
_cell.angle_gamma   90.00
#
_symmetry.space_group_name_H-M   'P 1'
#
loop_
_entity.id
_entity.type
_entity.pdbx_description
1 polymer ?
#
loop_
_entity_poly.entity_id
_entity_poly.type
_entity_poly.pdbx_seq_one_letter_code
_entity_poly.pdbx_strand_id
1 'polypeptide(L)'
;MKGMRRQVLSVLGILVFLIAAGLSGNNETFAIGPPVVLTVPADITDANQPHYSYNGHLATFKAVVPGAGLTADYYYRWDIDGDGNWDQLEGKTYANAAGKWYRAKGSDLSGQQYLPSISEERKLIHSVIEVAAGINTSTGAPVDSGFGTYPILQFRDLSSAPPSGLSDTQRSILKNIAMEDAMWYLHQQFVRVEAAGSGATGYLPGASNDVKAANTALYVLAMAENGHYAAYPAGSDLFETSALNERNDHLYNTDPYADDLCRAVNYLLNNLAELPILNELDQSDDGVGR
;
A
#
# COMPACT_ATOMS: atom_id res chain seq x y z
N MET A 1 -8.18 -43.99 -41.08
CA MET A 1 -8.77 -43.54 -39.79
C MET A 1 -7.63 -43.12 -38.88
N LYS A 2 -7.36 -41.81 -38.79
CA LYS A 2 -6.29 -41.23 -37.97
C LYS A 2 -6.95 -40.16 -37.09
N GLY A 3 -6.91 -40.39 -35.78
CA GLY A 3 -7.64 -39.63 -34.77
C GLY A 3 -7.15 -38.20 -34.67
N MET A 4 -8.11 -37.28 -34.68
CA MET A 4 -7.96 -35.86 -34.45
C MET A 4 -7.94 -35.62 -32.93
N ARG A 5 -6.78 -35.35 -32.33
CA ARG A 5 -6.70 -34.87 -30.93
C ARG A 5 -6.65 -33.35 -30.93
N ARG A 6 -7.75 -32.74 -30.48
CA ARG A 6 -7.83 -31.32 -30.12
C ARG A 6 -6.98 -31.09 -28.88
N GLN A 7 -5.94 -30.27 -28.97
CA GLN A 7 -5.31 -29.67 -27.80
C GLN A 7 -6.14 -28.44 -27.40
N VAL A 8 -6.69 -28.49 -26.19
CA VAL A 8 -7.37 -27.37 -25.55
C VAL A 8 -6.28 -26.52 -24.91
N LEU A 9 -6.14 -25.27 -25.37
CA LEU A 9 -5.36 -24.22 -24.72
C LEU A 9 -5.95 -23.98 -23.32
N SER A 10 -5.16 -24.23 -22.27
CA SER A 10 -5.44 -23.71 -20.93
C SER A 10 -4.66 -22.41 -20.76
N VAL A 11 -5.39 -21.29 -20.72
CA VAL A 11 -4.84 -19.96 -20.46
C VAL A 11 -4.74 -19.81 -18.94
N LEU A 12 -3.57 -20.11 -18.40
CA LEU A 12 -3.15 -19.68 -17.07
C LEU A 12 -1.82 -18.94 -17.24
N GLY A 13 -1.91 -17.70 -17.71
CA GLY A 13 -0.78 -16.81 -17.90
C GLY A 13 -0.55 -15.98 -16.64
N ILE A 14 0.04 -16.57 -15.60
CA ILE A 14 0.68 -15.81 -14.52
C ILE A 14 2.07 -15.47 -15.02
N LEU A 15 2.27 -14.22 -15.44
CA LEU A 15 3.57 -13.74 -15.89
C LEU A 15 4.38 -13.33 -14.66
N VAL A 16 5.12 -14.28 -14.08
CA VAL A 16 6.11 -14.02 -13.03
C VAL A 16 7.35 -13.44 -13.71
N PHE A 17 7.63 -12.16 -13.49
CA PHE A 17 8.91 -11.57 -13.86
C PHE A 17 9.97 -11.99 -12.83
N LEU A 18 10.86 -12.91 -13.22
CA LEU A 18 12.11 -13.17 -12.50
C LEU A 18 13.10 -12.05 -12.81
N ILE A 19 13.56 -11.33 -11.78
CA ILE A 19 14.64 -10.34 -11.89
C ILE A 19 15.81 -10.84 -11.05
N ALA A 20 16.93 -11.14 -11.71
CA ALA A 20 18.21 -11.34 -11.04
C ALA A 20 18.84 -9.95 -10.82
N ALA A 21 18.73 -9.42 -9.60
CA ALA A 21 19.30 -8.11 -9.26
C ALA A 21 20.84 -8.19 -9.13
N GLY A 22 21.53 -7.44 -9.98
CA GLY A 22 22.96 -7.15 -9.85
C GLY A 22 23.23 -6.19 -8.70
N LEU A 23 24.31 -6.44 -7.96
CA LEU A 23 24.72 -5.70 -6.76
C LEU A 23 25.19 -4.28 -7.10
N SER A 24 24.40 -3.28 -6.73
CA SER A 24 24.83 -1.89 -6.57
C SER A 24 23.90 -1.18 -5.56
N GLY A 25 24.10 -1.46 -4.28
CA GLY A 25 23.43 -0.74 -3.19
C GLY A 25 24.03 0.65 -3.04
N ASN A 26 23.45 1.64 -3.71
CA ASN A 26 23.62 3.01 -3.28
C ASN A 26 22.87 3.15 -1.96
N ASN A 27 23.56 3.57 -0.90
CA ASN A 27 22.93 4.03 0.33
C ASN A 27 21.77 4.94 -0.06
N GLU A 28 20.60 4.75 0.56
CA GLU A 28 19.46 5.65 0.38
C GLU A 28 19.84 7.04 0.92
N THR A 29 20.55 7.82 0.10
CA THR A 29 20.72 9.24 0.30
C THR A 29 19.38 9.86 0.00
N PHE A 30 18.61 10.05 1.07
CA PHE A 30 17.38 10.81 1.13
C PHE A 30 17.49 12.10 0.30
N ALA A 31 16.43 12.39 -0.47
CA ALA A 31 16.35 13.61 -1.23
C ALA A 31 16.53 14.82 -0.31
N ILE A 32 17.48 15.69 -0.64
CA ILE A 32 17.69 17.00 -0.02
C ILE A 32 16.54 17.89 -0.55
N GLY A 33 15.37 17.79 0.06
CA GLY A 33 14.16 18.47 -0.36
C GLY A 33 12.95 18.18 0.54
N PRO A 34 11.81 18.85 0.34
CA PRO A 34 10.60 18.56 1.08
C PRO A 34 10.18 17.09 0.87
N PRO A 35 9.61 16.43 1.91
CA PRO A 35 9.19 15.04 1.80
C PRO A 35 8.15 14.90 0.69
N VAL A 36 8.32 13.90 -0.17
CA VAL A 36 7.30 13.50 -1.14
C VAL A 36 6.19 12.79 -0.36
N VAL A 37 4.94 13.19 -0.57
CA VAL A 37 3.79 12.63 0.12
C VAL A 37 2.88 11.96 -0.90
N LEU A 38 2.68 10.66 -0.76
CA LEU A 38 1.75 9.89 -1.58
C LEU A 38 0.51 9.55 -0.77
N THR A 39 -0.60 10.19 -1.08
CA THR A 39 -1.91 9.77 -0.58
C THR A 39 -2.31 8.46 -1.23
N VAL A 40 -2.84 7.52 -0.45
CA VAL A 40 -3.31 6.24 -1.01
C VAL A 40 -4.51 6.51 -1.91
N PRO A 41 -4.48 6.19 -3.21
CA PRO A 41 -5.62 6.43 -4.09
C PRO A 41 -6.73 5.43 -3.85
N ALA A 42 -7.98 5.79 -4.19
CA ALA A 42 -9.11 4.86 -4.15
C ALA A 42 -9.01 3.80 -5.26
N ASP A 43 -8.42 4.19 -6.40
CA ASP A 43 -8.09 3.34 -7.53
C ASP A 43 -6.71 3.75 -8.06
N ILE A 44 -5.78 2.80 -8.14
CA ILE A 44 -4.40 3.05 -8.61
C ILE A 44 -4.34 3.46 -10.08
N THR A 45 -5.36 3.12 -10.88
CA THR A 45 -5.46 3.47 -12.29
C THR A 45 -6.15 4.81 -12.54
N ASP A 46 -6.88 5.35 -11.55
CA ASP A 46 -7.51 6.67 -11.60
C ASP A 46 -7.32 7.42 -10.28
N ALA A 47 -6.22 8.18 -10.19
CA ALA A 47 -5.90 9.01 -9.04
C ALA A 47 -6.92 10.13 -8.75
N ASN A 48 -7.84 10.44 -9.68
CA ASN A 48 -8.90 11.42 -9.46
C ASN A 48 -10.15 10.79 -8.85
N GLN A 49 -10.22 9.47 -8.77
CA GLN A 49 -11.34 8.80 -8.14
C GLN A 49 -11.37 9.11 -6.64
N PRO A 50 -12.47 9.69 -6.12
CA PRO A 50 -12.56 9.98 -4.70
C PRO A 50 -12.82 8.70 -3.90
N HIS A 51 -12.28 8.68 -2.69
CA HIS A 51 -12.64 7.69 -1.67
C HIS A 51 -14.10 7.86 -1.28
N TYR A 52 -14.79 6.76 -0.97
CA TYR A 52 -16.18 6.84 -0.52
C TYR A 52 -16.27 6.90 1.00
N SER A 53 -17.22 7.68 1.52
CA SER A 53 -17.56 7.72 2.94
C SER A 53 -19.04 8.03 3.15
N TYR A 54 -19.53 7.98 4.39
CA TYR A 54 -20.91 8.33 4.71
C TYR A 54 -21.08 8.96 6.09
N ASN A 55 -22.22 9.60 6.32
CA ASN A 55 -22.51 10.22 7.62
C ASN A 55 -22.42 9.22 8.77
N GLY A 56 -21.64 9.56 9.79
CA GLY A 56 -21.38 8.70 10.95
C GLY A 56 -20.39 7.56 10.71
N HIS A 57 -19.81 7.47 9.51
CA HIS A 57 -18.69 6.56 9.24
C HIS A 57 -17.39 7.13 9.81
N LEU A 58 -16.62 6.30 10.52
CA LEU A 58 -15.26 6.64 10.90
C LEU A 58 -14.35 6.38 9.70
N ALA A 59 -13.92 7.43 9.01
CA ALA A 59 -13.10 7.30 7.80
C ALA A 59 -11.62 7.14 8.14
N THR A 60 -10.91 6.31 7.37
CA THR A 60 -9.46 6.13 7.47
C THR A 60 -8.75 6.98 6.41
N PHE A 61 -7.91 7.91 6.86
CA PHE A 61 -7.05 8.74 6.02
C PHE A 61 -5.67 8.12 5.94
N LYS A 62 -5.14 8.02 4.73
CA LYS A 62 -3.99 7.15 4.42
C LYS A 62 -3.02 7.87 3.50
N ALA A 63 -1.78 8.01 3.94
CA ALA A 63 -0.69 8.49 3.12
C ALA A 63 0.61 7.79 3.51
N VAL A 64 1.58 7.84 2.60
CA VAL A 64 2.94 7.36 2.83
C VAL A 64 3.98 8.38 2.39
N VAL A 65 5.15 8.34 3.01
CA VAL A 65 6.36 8.99 2.51
C VAL A 65 7.23 7.90 1.90
N PRO A 66 7.30 7.76 0.57
CA PRO A 66 8.15 6.76 -0.07
C PRO A 66 9.62 7.00 0.29
N GLY A 67 10.35 5.92 0.53
CA GLY A 67 11.77 5.97 0.90
C GLY A 67 12.03 6.53 2.29
N ALA A 68 11.00 6.75 3.13
CA ALA A 68 11.19 7.08 4.52
C ALA A 68 11.82 5.90 5.27
N GLY A 69 13.06 6.05 5.73
CA GLY A 69 13.71 5.04 6.56
C GLY A 69 12.92 4.81 7.85
N LEU A 70 12.94 3.58 8.36
CA LEU A 70 12.20 3.14 9.56
C LEU A 70 12.57 3.90 10.84
N THR A 71 13.73 4.56 10.83
CA THR A 71 14.25 5.32 11.98
C THR A 71 14.05 6.83 11.85
N ALA A 72 13.67 7.31 10.67
CA ALA A 72 13.42 8.73 10.45
C ALA A 72 12.11 9.13 11.13
N ASP A 73 12.14 10.27 11.83
CA ASP A 73 10.95 10.90 12.37
C ASP A 73 10.39 11.86 11.35
N TYR A 74 9.10 11.69 11.03
CA TYR A 74 8.34 12.65 10.25
C TYR A 74 7.25 13.26 11.12
N TYR A 75 6.91 14.50 10.81
CA TYR A 75 5.78 15.17 11.41
C TYR A 75 4.69 15.32 10.37
N TYR A 76 3.45 14.99 10.71
CA TYR A 76 2.33 15.12 9.80
C TYR A 76 1.11 15.71 10.49
N ARG A 77 0.23 16.32 9.70
CA ARG A 77 -1.06 16.86 10.13
C ARG A 77 -2.05 16.80 8.98
N TRP A 78 -3.34 16.76 9.33
CA TRP A 78 -4.43 16.62 8.36
C TRP A 78 -5.42 17.77 8.52
N ASP A 79 -5.86 18.32 7.39
CA ASP A 79 -7.06 19.12 7.24
C ASP A 79 -8.09 18.19 6.58
N ILE A 80 -9.05 17.71 7.36
CA ILE A 80 -9.92 16.58 7.01
C ILE A 80 -11.18 17.04 6.31
N ASP A 81 -11.74 18.16 6.74
CA ASP A 81 -12.93 18.72 6.14
C ASP A 81 -12.64 19.76 5.03
N GLY A 82 -11.36 20.11 4.83
CA GLY A 82 -10.89 21.00 3.79
C GLY A 82 -11.17 22.47 4.11
N ASP A 83 -11.31 22.83 5.39
CA ASP A 83 -11.65 24.18 5.83
C ASP A 83 -10.42 25.09 6.02
N GLY A 84 -9.22 24.55 5.83
CA GLY A 84 -7.93 25.25 6.01
C GLY A 84 -7.39 25.19 7.44
N ASN A 85 -8.06 24.51 8.36
CA ASN A 85 -7.61 24.26 9.72
C ASN A 85 -7.17 22.81 9.90
N TRP A 86 -6.18 22.60 10.77
CA TRP A 86 -5.71 21.25 11.08
C TRP A 86 -6.61 20.55 12.11
N ASP A 87 -6.97 19.31 11.82
CA ASP A 87 -7.91 18.51 12.58
C ASP A 87 -7.26 17.53 13.55
N GLN A 88 -7.99 17.26 14.63
CA GLN A 88 -7.62 16.21 15.56
C GLN A 88 -8.11 14.86 15.05
N LEU A 89 -7.20 13.90 14.94
CA LEU A 89 -7.49 12.52 14.60
C LEU A 89 -8.01 11.77 15.84
N GLU A 90 -9.01 10.92 15.62
CA GLU A 90 -9.61 10.09 16.65
C GLU A 90 -8.55 9.21 17.32
N GLY A 91 -8.54 9.20 18.66
CA GLY A 91 -7.60 8.42 19.45
C GLY A 91 -6.13 8.86 19.38
N LYS A 92 -5.79 9.95 18.67
CA LYS A 92 -4.41 10.47 18.60
C LYS A 92 -4.25 11.78 19.36
N THR A 93 -3.04 11.96 19.88
CA THR A 93 -2.61 13.19 20.54
C THR A 93 -1.50 13.84 19.75
N TYR A 94 -1.48 15.16 19.73
CA TYR A 94 -0.43 15.90 19.06
C TYR A 94 0.91 15.69 19.78
N ALA A 95 1.95 15.38 19.01
CA ALA A 95 3.33 15.45 19.48
C ALA A 95 3.75 16.92 19.67
N ASN A 96 3.16 17.84 18.90
CA ASN A 96 3.33 19.27 19.06
C ASN A 96 1.99 20.00 18.93
N ALA A 97 1.52 20.60 20.02
CA ALA A 97 0.24 21.30 20.05
C ALA A 97 0.25 22.63 19.27
N ALA A 98 1.41 23.33 19.20
CA ALA A 98 1.51 24.64 18.56
C ALA A 98 1.20 24.59 17.06
N GLY A 99 1.65 23.54 16.37
CA GLY A 99 1.38 23.30 14.96
C GLY A 99 0.41 22.15 14.66
N LYS A 100 -0.18 21.55 15.71
CA LYS A 100 -1.07 20.37 15.61
C LYS A 100 -0.43 19.19 14.86
N TRP A 101 0.84 18.93 15.15
CA TRP A 101 1.61 17.87 14.49
C TRP A 101 1.52 16.55 15.24
N TYR A 102 1.31 15.47 14.50
CA TYR A 102 1.58 14.10 14.92
C TYR A 102 3.02 13.73 14.55
N ARG A 103 3.59 12.77 15.27
CA ARG A 103 4.90 12.20 14.95
C ARG A 103 4.70 10.78 14.43
N ALA A 104 5.24 10.49 13.26
CA ALA A 104 5.33 9.15 12.69
C ALA A 104 6.79 8.68 12.70
N LYS A 105 6.97 7.36 12.83
CA LYS A 105 8.24 6.70 12.58
C LYS A 105 8.09 5.83 11.35
N GLY A 106 8.95 6.03 10.36
CA GLY A 106 8.83 5.38 9.05
C GLY A 106 7.82 6.07 8.12
N SER A 107 7.41 5.33 7.09
CA SER A 107 6.64 5.85 5.95
C SER A 107 5.15 6.05 6.21
N ASP A 108 4.55 5.40 7.22
CA ASP A 108 3.09 5.29 7.33
C ASP A 108 2.45 6.48 8.05
N LEU A 109 1.62 7.22 7.32
CA LEU A 109 0.92 8.42 7.81
C LEU A 109 -0.58 8.21 7.75
N SER A 110 -1.15 7.62 8.81
CA SER A 110 -2.59 7.38 8.89
C SER A 110 -3.28 8.00 10.09
N GLY A 111 -4.58 8.12 9.98
CA GLY A 111 -5.47 8.63 10.99
C GLY A 111 -6.90 8.21 10.73
N GLN A 112 -7.71 8.17 11.77
CA GLN A 112 -9.15 7.98 11.64
C GLN A 112 -9.86 9.25 12.11
N GLN A 113 -10.94 9.62 11.45
CA GLN A 113 -11.76 10.75 11.86
C GLN A 113 -13.17 10.68 11.29
N TYR A 114 -14.13 11.21 12.05
CA TYR A 114 -15.49 11.44 11.54
C TYR A 114 -15.53 12.70 10.69
N LEU A 115 -16.03 12.57 9.46
CA LEU A 115 -16.32 13.73 8.63
C LEU A 115 -17.57 14.46 9.15
N PRO A 116 -17.65 15.79 8.99
CA PRO A 116 -18.86 16.55 9.29
C PRO A 116 -20.07 15.96 8.55
N SER A 117 -21.21 15.86 9.22
CA SER A 117 -22.42 15.34 8.57
C SER A 117 -22.90 16.30 7.49
N ILE A 118 -23.19 15.75 6.30
CA ILE A 118 -23.72 16.52 5.18
C ILE A 118 -25.24 16.44 5.12
N SER A 119 -25.86 17.46 4.52
CA SER A 119 -27.33 17.54 4.35
C SER A 119 -27.77 17.22 2.92
N GLU A 120 -26.87 17.47 1.98
CA GLU A 120 -26.91 17.14 0.56
C GLU A 120 -26.78 15.63 0.36
N GLU A 121 -27.23 15.11 -0.79
CA GLU A 121 -27.11 13.68 -1.10
C GLU A 121 -25.66 13.18 -1.08
N ARG A 122 -24.75 13.98 -1.63
CA ARG A 122 -23.32 13.72 -1.66
C ARG A 122 -22.51 15.03 -1.69
N LYS A 123 -21.32 15.03 -1.11
CA LYS A 123 -20.37 16.15 -1.11
C LYS A 123 -18.96 15.64 -1.39
N LEU A 124 -18.26 16.29 -2.33
CA LEU A 124 -16.83 16.08 -2.54
C LEU A 124 -16.06 16.98 -1.56
N ILE A 125 -15.20 16.37 -0.76
CA ILE A 125 -14.33 17.01 0.23
C ILE A 125 -12.90 16.74 -0.21
N HIS A 126 -12.05 17.77 -0.18
CA HIS A 126 -10.62 17.62 -0.47
C HIS A 126 -9.88 17.73 0.85
N SER A 127 -9.56 16.59 1.45
CA SER A 127 -8.71 16.58 2.62
C SER A 127 -7.26 16.81 2.19
N VAL A 128 -6.48 17.51 3.01
CA VAL A 128 -5.08 17.81 2.75
C VAL A 128 -4.23 17.25 3.89
N ILE A 129 -3.18 16.53 3.54
CA ILE A 129 -2.11 16.18 4.47
C ILE A 129 -0.92 17.11 4.22
N GLU A 130 -0.31 17.58 5.30
CA GLU A 130 1.01 18.18 5.27
C GLU A 130 1.98 17.30 6.06
N VAL A 131 3.18 17.11 5.49
CA VAL A 131 4.25 16.34 6.10
C VAL A 131 5.51 17.17 6.11
N ALA A 132 6.21 17.21 7.24
CA ALA A 132 7.47 17.92 7.41
C ALA A 132 8.57 16.97 7.89
N ALA A 133 9.78 17.16 7.37
CA ALA A 133 10.97 16.44 7.84
C ALA A 133 11.41 16.91 9.25
N GLY A 134 11.04 18.13 9.63
CA GLY A 134 11.25 18.66 10.97
C GLY A 134 10.26 19.77 11.30
N ILE A 135 10.13 20.08 12.59
CA ILE A 135 9.29 21.19 13.05
C ILE A 135 10.02 22.02 14.09
N ASN A 136 9.76 23.32 14.10
CA ASN A 136 10.09 24.16 15.23
C ASN A 136 9.12 23.87 16.37
N THR A 137 9.61 23.29 17.46
CA THR A 137 8.77 22.85 18.58
C THR A 137 8.08 24.00 19.33
N SER A 138 8.61 25.22 19.24
CA SER A 138 8.04 26.40 19.91
C SER A 138 6.94 27.08 19.09
N THR A 139 7.12 27.17 17.76
CA THR A 139 6.17 27.88 16.88
C THR A 139 5.26 26.94 16.09
N GLY A 140 5.59 25.65 16.00
CA GLY A 140 4.90 24.71 15.13
C GLY A 140 5.19 24.90 13.64
N ALA A 141 6.13 25.78 13.28
CA ALA A 141 6.49 26.02 11.89
C ALA A 141 7.26 24.82 11.30
N PRO A 142 6.90 24.32 10.10
CA PRO A 142 7.61 23.23 9.46
C PRO A 142 8.99 23.65 8.95
N VAL A 143 9.90 22.69 8.89
CA VAL A 143 11.16 22.75 8.14
C VAL A 143 11.00 21.78 6.98
N ASP A 144 10.95 22.32 5.76
CA ASP A 144 10.72 21.59 4.51
C ASP A 144 9.48 20.67 4.57
N SER A 145 8.32 21.20 4.14
CA SER A 145 7.07 20.44 4.08
C SER A 145 6.61 20.13 2.66
N GLY A 146 6.00 18.94 2.52
CA GLY A 146 5.27 18.49 1.35
C GLY A 146 3.79 18.31 1.66
N PHE A 147 2.97 18.29 0.62
CA PHE A 147 1.51 18.20 0.74
C PHE A 147 0.97 17.08 -0.14
N GLY A 148 -0.13 16.48 0.29
CA GLY A 148 -0.92 15.53 -0.50
C GLY A 148 -2.41 15.84 -0.37
N THR A 149 -3.17 15.53 -1.42
CA THR A 149 -4.62 15.75 -1.46
C THR A 149 -5.34 14.41 -1.48
N TYR A 150 -6.30 14.23 -0.58
CA TYR A 150 -7.06 13.00 -0.40
C TYR A 150 -8.55 13.30 -0.69
N PRO A 151 -9.03 13.09 -1.93
CA PRO A 151 -10.40 13.41 -2.31
C PRO A 151 -11.40 12.39 -1.74
N ILE A 152 -12.47 12.87 -1.10
CA ILE A 152 -13.51 12.02 -0.49
C ILE A 152 -14.88 12.44 -0.98
N LEU A 153 -15.64 11.49 -1.51
CA LEU A 153 -17.05 11.65 -1.81
C LEU A 153 -17.87 11.05 -0.67
N GLN A 154 -18.35 11.94 0.21
CA GLN A 154 -19.21 11.58 1.32
C GLN A 154 -20.67 11.52 0.87
N PHE A 155 -21.37 10.46 1.27
CA PHE A 155 -22.80 10.26 1.03
C PHE A 155 -23.60 10.47 2.33
N ARG A 156 -24.81 11.02 2.21
CA ARG A 156 -25.67 11.24 3.39
C ARG A 156 -26.23 9.95 3.97
N ASP A 157 -26.83 9.11 3.13
CA ASP A 157 -27.67 7.99 3.56
C ASP A 157 -27.14 6.64 3.05
N LEU A 158 -26.35 5.96 3.88
CA LEU A 158 -25.90 4.58 3.65
C LEU A 158 -26.26 3.60 4.78
N SER A 159 -26.72 4.09 5.94
CA SER A 159 -26.69 3.32 7.20
C SER A 159 -28.02 3.04 7.90
N SER A 160 -29.19 3.29 7.28
CA SER A 160 -30.49 2.98 7.95
C SER A 160 -31.16 1.65 7.54
N ALA A 161 -30.68 0.97 6.49
CA ALA A 161 -31.29 -0.27 6.00
C ALA A 161 -30.55 -1.52 6.51
N PRO A 162 -31.23 -2.60 6.92
CA PRO A 162 -30.59 -3.89 7.14
C PRO A 162 -29.87 -4.36 5.86
N PRO A 163 -28.83 -5.22 5.92
CA PRO A 163 -28.00 -5.59 4.76
C PRO A 163 -28.77 -6.08 3.52
N SER A 164 -29.96 -6.67 3.73
CA SER A 164 -30.88 -7.12 2.67
C SER A 164 -31.64 -6.00 1.96
N GLY A 165 -31.72 -4.80 2.55
CA GLY A 165 -32.41 -3.62 2.02
C GLY A 165 -31.51 -2.61 1.32
N LEU A 166 -30.20 -2.85 1.24
CA LEU A 166 -29.27 -1.98 0.52
C LEU A 166 -29.44 -2.13 -1.00
N SER A 167 -29.35 -1.02 -1.73
CA SER A 167 -29.25 -1.05 -3.19
C SER A 167 -27.89 -1.61 -3.64
N ASP A 168 -27.79 -2.03 -4.90
CA ASP A 168 -26.52 -2.55 -5.45
C ASP A 168 -25.42 -1.49 -5.43
N THR A 169 -25.77 -0.21 -5.67
CA THR A 169 -24.85 0.92 -5.54
C THR A 169 -24.34 1.08 -4.12
N GLN A 170 -25.24 1.01 -3.12
CA GLN A 170 -24.85 1.12 -1.72
C GLN A 170 -23.95 -0.05 -1.29
N ARG A 171 -24.25 -1.27 -1.74
CA ARG A 171 -23.39 -2.44 -1.53
C ARG A 171 -22.02 -2.25 -2.18
N SER A 172 -21.95 -1.70 -3.39
CA SER A 172 -20.68 -1.43 -4.06
C SER A 172 -19.82 -0.44 -3.29
N ILE A 173 -20.42 0.64 -2.77
CA ILE A 173 -19.72 1.63 -1.97
C ILE A 173 -19.13 1.01 -0.70
N LEU A 174 -19.95 0.26 0.06
CA LEU A 174 -19.49 -0.40 1.28
C LEU A 174 -18.38 -1.44 1.01
N LYS A 175 -18.45 -2.17 -0.11
CA LYS A 175 -17.40 -3.10 -0.53
C LYS A 175 -16.08 -2.37 -0.81
N ASN A 176 -16.13 -1.24 -1.51
CA ASN A 176 -14.92 -0.47 -1.81
C ASN A 176 -14.28 0.07 -0.54
N ILE A 177 -15.08 0.65 0.37
CA ILE A 177 -14.58 1.10 1.68
C ILE A 177 -13.91 -0.06 2.44
N ALA A 178 -14.58 -1.21 2.52
CA ALA A 178 -14.05 -2.38 3.21
C ALA A 178 -12.77 -2.92 2.57
N MET A 179 -12.68 -2.95 1.23
CA MET A 179 -11.47 -3.39 0.52
C MET A 179 -10.30 -2.45 0.80
N GLU A 180 -10.54 -1.16 0.69
CA GLU A 180 -9.54 -0.13 0.95
C GLU A 180 -9.00 -0.15 2.38
N ASP A 181 -9.88 -0.30 3.38
CA ASP A 181 -9.48 -0.42 4.78
C ASP A 181 -8.74 -1.74 5.04
N ALA A 182 -9.13 -2.84 4.37
CA ALA A 182 -8.46 -4.12 4.49
C ALA A 182 -7.03 -4.07 3.91
N MET A 183 -6.84 -3.47 2.73
CA MET A 183 -5.51 -3.29 2.14
C MET A 183 -4.61 -2.44 3.05
N TRP A 184 -5.15 -1.34 3.58
CA TRP A 184 -4.41 -0.50 4.52
C TRP A 184 -4.07 -1.24 5.81
N TYR A 185 -5.01 -2.02 6.34
CA TYR A 185 -4.75 -2.84 7.52
C TYR A 185 -3.60 -3.83 7.28
N LEU A 186 -3.62 -4.53 6.14
CA LEU A 186 -2.54 -5.47 5.78
C LEU A 186 -1.19 -4.76 5.66
N HIS A 187 -1.16 -3.59 5.01
CA HIS A 187 0.01 -2.72 4.93
C HIS A 187 0.55 -2.36 6.31
N GLN A 188 -0.32 -1.97 7.26
CA GLN A 188 0.12 -1.65 8.63
C GLN A 188 0.62 -2.85 9.43
N GLN A 189 0.22 -4.08 9.07
CA GLN A 189 0.76 -5.29 9.69
C GLN A 189 2.11 -5.71 9.08
N PHE A 190 2.53 -5.09 7.98
CA PHE A 190 3.75 -5.44 7.27
C PHE A 190 5.00 -5.11 8.09
N VAL A 191 5.86 -6.11 8.28
CA VAL A 191 7.13 -5.94 9.00
C VAL A 191 8.24 -5.74 7.99
N ARG A 192 8.81 -4.53 7.98
CA ARG A 192 9.94 -4.14 7.12
C ARG A 192 11.26 -4.50 7.79
N VAL A 193 12.21 -4.98 7.00
CA VAL A 193 13.60 -5.23 7.40
C VAL A 193 14.50 -4.22 6.69
N GLU A 194 15.27 -3.46 7.48
CA GLU A 194 16.19 -2.45 6.97
C GLU A 194 17.44 -3.08 6.37
N ALA A 195 17.57 -2.90 5.07
CA ALA A 195 18.72 -3.26 4.26
C ALA A 195 18.60 -2.56 2.90
N ALA A 196 19.71 -2.39 2.18
CA ALA A 196 19.72 -1.76 0.86
C ALA A 196 19.48 -2.79 -0.26
N GLY A 197 18.88 -2.34 -1.36
CA GLY A 197 18.73 -3.13 -2.59
C GLY A 197 17.98 -4.44 -2.38
N SER A 198 18.49 -5.55 -2.91
CA SER A 198 17.89 -6.89 -2.76
C SER A 198 17.90 -7.43 -1.32
N GLY A 199 18.65 -6.79 -0.41
CA GLY A 199 18.59 -7.09 1.02
C GLY A 199 17.35 -6.52 1.71
N ALA A 200 16.73 -5.48 1.13
CA ALA A 200 15.49 -4.89 1.60
C ALA A 200 14.37 -5.93 1.49
N THR A 201 13.98 -6.49 2.63
CA THR A 201 12.95 -7.53 2.72
C THR A 201 11.84 -7.10 3.67
N GLY A 202 10.73 -7.82 3.64
CA GLY A 202 9.64 -7.63 4.58
C GLY A 202 8.61 -8.75 4.49
N TYR A 203 7.85 -8.95 5.56
CA TYR A 203 6.93 -10.07 5.67
C TYR A 203 5.71 -9.71 6.51
N LEU A 204 4.61 -10.44 6.28
CA LEU A 204 3.51 -10.47 7.23
C LEU A 204 3.83 -11.43 8.39
N PRO A 205 3.52 -11.06 9.66
CA PRO A 205 3.75 -11.90 10.81
C PRO A 205 3.10 -13.29 10.69
N GLY A 206 3.73 -14.28 11.34
CA GLY A 206 3.30 -15.67 11.32
C GLY A 206 4.06 -16.50 12.34
N ALA A 207 3.47 -17.63 12.76
CA ALA A 207 4.01 -18.49 13.81
C ALA A 207 5.30 -19.24 13.39
N SER A 208 5.47 -19.51 12.10
CA SER A 208 6.67 -20.13 11.51
C SER A 208 7.08 -19.38 10.23
N ASN A 209 8.27 -19.66 9.70
CA ASN A 209 8.73 -19.05 8.45
C ASN A 209 7.84 -19.44 7.25
N ASP A 210 7.38 -20.69 7.18
CA ASP A 210 6.45 -21.13 6.13
C ASP A 210 5.12 -20.36 6.18
N VAL A 211 4.59 -20.12 7.39
CA VAL A 211 3.37 -19.35 7.59
C VAL A 211 3.58 -17.87 7.22
N LYS A 212 4.75 -17.30 7.56
CA LYS A 212 5.11 -15.93 7.13
C LYS A 212 5.19 -15.84 5.61
N ALA A 213 5.82 -16.80 4.95
CA ALA A 213 5.90 -16.86 3.49
C ALA A 213 4.51 -17.00 2.86
N ALA A 214 3.65 -17.89 3.39
CA ALA A 214 2.28 -18.05 2.91
C ALA A 214 1.45 -16.77 3.09
N ASN A 215 1.50 -16.13 4.28
CA ASN A 215 0.80 -14.88 4.54
C ASN A 215 1.30 -13.75 3.63
N THR A 216 2.61 -13.65 3.43
CA THR A 216 3.23 -12.65 2.56
C THR A 216 2.88 -12.89 1.08
N ALA A 217 2.78 -14.15 0.64
CA ALA A 217 2.33 -14.49 -0.71
C ALA A 217 0.86 -14.10 -0.93
N LEU A 218 -0.01 -14.35 0.05
CA LEU A 218 -1.41 -13.91 0.01
C LEU A 218 -1.54 -12.38 0.00
N TYR A 219 -0.67 -11.68 0.75
CA TYR A 219 -0.59 -10.21 0.72
C TYR A 219 -0.23 -9.67 -0.67
N VAL A 220 0.85 -10.20 -1.27
CA VAL A 220 1.27 -9.81 -2.62
C VAL A 220 0.16 -10.09 -3.64
N LEU A 221 -0.50 -11.24 -3.52
CA LEU A 221 -1.63 -11.58 -4.40
C LEU A 221 -2.79 -10.59 -4.24
N ALA A 222 -3.21 -10.29 -3.01
CA ALA A 222 -4.31 -9.37 -2.75
C ALA A 222 -4.03 -7.97 -3.29
N MET A 223 -2.81 -7.47 -3.12
CA MET A 223 -2.40 -6.17 -3.65
C MET A 223 -2.34 -6.18 -5.19
N ALA A 224 -1.81 -7.24 -5.81
CA ALA A 224 -1.75 -7.37 -7.25
C ALA A 224 -3.14 -7.48 -7.91
N GLU A 225 -4.10 -8.16 -7.26
CA GLU A 225 -5.50 -8.23 -7.71
C GLU A 225 -6.20 -6.87 -7.67
N ASN A 226 -5.71 -5.93 -6.85
CA ASN A 226 -6.17 -4.54 -6.78
C ASN A 226 -5.30 -3.57 -7.58
N GLY A 227 -4.39 -4.08 -8.44
CA GLY A 227 -3.61 -3.27 -9.38
C GLY A 227 -2.32 -2.67 -8.81
N HIS A 228 -1.94 -3.02 -7.59
CA HIS A 228 -0.70 -2.55 -6.97
C HIS A 228 0.48 -3.46 -7.32
N TYR A 229 1.64 -2.85 -7.59
CA TYR A 229 2.82 -3.58 -8.07
C TYR A 229 4.09 -3.19 -7.32
N ALA A 230 4.97 -4.18 -7.17
CA ALA A 230 6.30 -3.96 -6.61
C ALA A 230 7.12 -3.01 -7.50
N ALA A 231 7.78 -2.03 -6.87
CA ALA A 231 8.79 -1.20 -7.52
C ALA A 231 9.92 -0.88 -6.54
N TYR A 232 11.13 -0.79 -7.08
CA TYR A 232 12.32 -0.43 -6.34
C TYR A 232 12.44 1.10 -6.22
N PRO A 233 13.18 1.63 -5.23
CA PRO A 233 13.39 3.06 -5.06
C PRO A 233 13.75 3.78 -6.36
N ALA A 234 13.15 4.95 -6.59
CA ALA A 234 13.34 5.69 -7.84
C ALA A 234 14.83 6.02 -8.08
N GLY A 235 15.28 5.90 -9.34
CA GLY A 235 16.68 6.05 -9.71
C GLY A 235 17.53 4.79 -9.50
N SER A 236 16.90 3.66 -9.15
CA SER A 236 17.55 2.36 -9.13
C SER A 236 17.86 1.90 -10.56
N ASP A 237 19.14 1.78 -10.92
CA ASP A 237 19.58 1.25 -12.22
C ASP A 237 19.63 -0.29 -12.19
N LEU A 238 18.46 -0.90 -12.05
CA LEU A 238 18.31 -2.35 -11.88
C LEU A 238 17.96 -3.07 -13.18
N PHE A 239 17.48 -2.34 -14.19
CA PHE A 239 16.99 -2.91 -15.44
C PHE A 239 17.91 -2.56 -16.61
N GLU A 240 18.07 -3.50 -17.54
CA GLU A 240 18.95 -3.34 -18.71
C GLU A 240 18.52 -2.22 -19.68
N THR A 241 17.27 -1.73 -19.56
CA THR A 241 16.71 -0.73 -20.47
C THR A 241 16.20 0.47 -19.70
N SER A 242 16.44 1.68 -20.24
CA SER A 242 15.95 2.93 -19.66
C SER A 242 14.43 2.94 -19.50
N ALA A 243 13.68 2.35 -20.45
CA ALA A 243 12.22 2.29 -20.38
C ALA A 243 11.70 1.48 -19.18
N LEU A 244 12.40 0.41 -18.77
CA LEU A 244 12.04 -0.36 -17.59
C LEU A 244 12.40 0.37 -16.30
N ASN A 245 13.56 1.05 -16.26
CA ASN A 245 13.93 1.93 -15.15
C ASN A 245 12.92 3.08 -14.99
N GLU A 246 12.52 3.74 -16.08
CA GLU A 246 11.51 4.81 -16.07
C GLU A 246 10.14 4.30 -15.58
N ARG A 247 9.73 3.09 -15.99
CA ARG A 247 8.50 2.48 -15.50
C ARG A 247 8.57 2.15 -14.01
N ASN A 248 9.70 1.65 -13.54
CA ASN A 248 9.93 1.39 -12.12
C ASN A 248 9.82 2.69 -11.31
N ASP A 249 10.52 3.73 -11.76
CA ASP A 249 10.50 5.05 -11.11
C ASP A 249 9.10 5.63 -11.10
N HIS A 250 8.33 5.46 -12.18
CA HIS A 250 6.93 5.86 -12.22
C HIS A 250 6.12 5.13 -11.14
N LEU A 251 6.17 3.79 -11.11
CA LEU A 251 5.43 2.98 -10.14
C LEU A 251 5.79 3.34 -8.70
N TYR A 252 7.08 3.47 -8.38
CA TYR A 252 7.55 3.81 -7.04
C TYR A 252 7.05 5.18 -6.58
N ASN A 253 6.96 6.15 -7.50
CA ASN A 253 6.51 7.50 -7.20
C ASN A 253 4.99 7.68 -7.25
N THR A 254 4.22 6.66 -7.64
CA THR A 254 2.75 6.73 -7.73
C THR A 254 2.03 5.77 -6.80
N ASP A 255 2.60 4.58 -6.57
CA ASP A 255 1.96 3.52 -5.79
C ASP A 255 2.47 3.55 -4.34
N PRO A 256 1.61 3.87 -3.35
CA PRO A 256 1.99 3.93 -1.95
C PRO A 256 2.45 2.58 -1.37
N TYR A 257 2.10 1.46 -2.02
CA TYR A 257 2.42 0.11 -1.56
C TYR A 257 3.64 -0.49 -2.28
N ALA A 258 4.21 0.21 -3.25
CA ALA A 258 5.28 -0.32 -4.10
C ALA A 258 6.52 -0.80 -3.32
N ASP A 259 6.96 -0.04 -2.32
CA ASP A 259 8.12 -0.40 -1.48
C ASP A 259 7.87 -1.68 -0.69
N ASP A 260 6.69 -1.79 -0.06
CA ASP A 260 6.31 -2.97 0.71
C ASP A 260 6.16 -4.21 -0.17
N LEU A 261 5.61 -4.04 -1.37
CA LEU A 261 5.50 -5.13 -2.33
C LEU A 261 6.86 -5.58 -2.84
N CYS A 262 7.79 -4.65 -3.10
CA CYS A 262 9.17 -5.01 -3.45
C CYS A 262 9.83 -5.81 -2.33
N ARG A 263 9.73 -5.35 -1.09
CA ARG A 263 10.26 -6.03 0.10
C ARG A 263 9.63 -7.41 0.31
N ALA A 264 8.33 -7.54 0.07
CA ALA A 264 7.59 -8.79 0.15
C ALA A 264 8.07 -9.80 -0.90
N VAL A 265 8.23 -9.35 -2.15
CA VAL A 265 8.76 -10.19 -3.23
C VAL A 265 10.18 -10.66 -2.92
N ASN A 266 11.05 -9.78 -2.45
CA ASN A 266 12.41 -10.16 -2.04
C ASN A 266 12.39 -11.20 -0.92
N TYR A 267 11.51 -11.05 0.08
CA TYR A 267 11.35 -12.04 1.14
C TYR A 267 10.91 -13.40 0.59
N LEU A 268 9.90 -13.43 -0.29
CA LEU A 268 9.40 -14.67 -0.89
C LEU A 268 10.49 -15.36 -1.70
N LEU A 269 11.23 -14.64 -2.54
CA LEU A 269 12.31 -15.22 -3.35
C LEU A 269 13.43 -15.82 -2.48
N ASN A 270 13.76 -15.17 -1.36
CA ASN A 270 14.77 -15.69 -0.43
C ASN A 270 14.30 -16.95 0.32
N ASN A 271 12.99 -17.13 0.52
CA ASN A 271 12.44 -18.28 1.25
C ASN A 271 11.90 -19.40 0.32
N LEU A 272 11.66 -19.11 -0.97
CA LEU A 272 11.28 -20.10 -1.99
C LEU A 272 12.41 -21.06 -2.32
N ALA A 273 13.66 -20.67 -2.10
CA ALA A 273 14.84 -21.50 -2.35
C ALA A 273 14.98 -22.72 -1.41
N GLU A 274 14.18 -22.79 -0.33
CA GLU A 274 14.24 -23.86 0.67
C GLU A 274 13.03 -24.82 0.64
N LEU A 275 12.31 -24.94 -0.48
CA LEU A 275 11.45 -26.12 -0.70
C LEU A 275 12.29 -27.20 -1.39
N PRO A 276 12.97 -28.11 -0.64
CA PRO A 276 13.46 -29.32 -1.25
C PRO A 276 12.23 -30.00 -1.87
N ILE A 277 12.23 -30.14 -3.19
CA ILE A 277 11.38 -31.13 -3.83
C ILE A 277 11.90 -32.45 -3.28
N LEU A 278 11.28 -32.93 -2.20
CA LEU A 278 11.41 -34.31 -1.79
C LEU A 278 10.83 -35.08 -2.98
N ASN A 279 11.72 -35.60 -3.82
CA ASN A 279 11.42 -36.57 -4.85
C ASN A 279 11.08 -37.93 -4.20
N GLU A 280 10.43 -37.89 -3.04
CA GLU A 280 9.91 -39.03 -2.33
C GLU A 280 8.50 -39.22 -2.82
N LEU A 281 8.44 -39.89 -3.97
CA LEU A 281 7.35 -40.67 -4.55
C LEU A 281 7.39 -40.40 -6.06
N ASP A 282 8.26 -41.15 -6.72
CA ASP A 282 7.93 -41.76 -8.00
C ASP A 282 6.57 -42.46 -7.86
N GLN A 283 5.49 -41.68 -8.01
CA GLN A 283 4.12 -42.20 -8.13
C GLN A 283 3.84 -42.69 -9.56
N SER A 284 4.88 -42.93 -10.36
CA SER A 284 4.77 -43.58 -11.67
C SER A 284 5.15 -45.06 -11.66
N ASP A 285 5.44 -45.66 -10.50
CA ASP A 285 5.44 -47.12 -10.35
C ASP A 285 3.99 -47.64 -10.37
N ASP A 286 3.49 -47.90 -11.58
CA ASP A 286 2.17 -48.46 -11.88
C ASP A 286 2.08 -49.98 -11.63
N GLY A 287 3.01 -50.56 -10.87
CA GLY A 287 2.82 -51.88 -10.29
C GLY A 287 2.69 -53.01 -11.32
N VAL A 288 3.48 -52.99 -12.39
CA VAL A 288 3.58 -54.13 -13.31
C VAL A 288 4.83 -54.95 -12.97
N GLY A 289 4.67 -55.83 -11.97
CA GLY A 289 5.62 -56.90 -11.70
C GLY A 289 5.83 -57.80 -12.93
N ARG A 290 7.09 -58.15 -13.17
CA ARG A 290 7.49 -59.35 -13.89
C ARG A 290 8.22 -60.28 -12.94
#